data_AF-A0A2W4X5X7-F1
#
_entry.id   AF-A0A2W4X5X7-F1
#
_cell.length_a   1.000
_cell.length_b   1.000
_cell.length_c   1.000
_cell.angle_alpha   90.00
_cell.angle_beta   90.00
_cell.angle_gamma   90.00
#
_symmetry.space_group_name_H-M   'P 1'
#
loop_
_entity.id
_entity.type
_entity.pdbx_description
1 polymer ?
#
loop_
_entity_poly.entity_id
_entity_poly.type
_entity_poly.pdbx_seq_one_letter_code
_entity_poly.pdbx_strand_id
1 'polypeptide(L)'
;MRVSRLVVAAFAAASMFLAAGAAHARDIRVALDQAFPIRLSEPAEGVAIGNPTIAGVSVQNDRFLFVTGRSYGSTNLVVVGANGRVLYSGRVVVTSDETDVVMVTRGVETGRLECTPLCRPRPDIGDGADSQAVAEQIAGRGGSR
;
A
#
# COMPACT_ATOMS: atom_id res chain seq x y z
N MET A 1 20.54 -26.16 51.55
CA MET A 1 21.10 -25.42 50.38
C MET A 1 20.83 -26.04 49.00
N ARG A 2 20.50 -27.34 48.86
CA ARG A 2 20.25 -27.97 47.53
C ARG A 2 18.87 -27.66 46.91
N VAL A 3 17.85 -27.42 47.74
CA VAL A 3 16.46 -27.12 47.29
C VAL A 3 16.34 -25.75 46.62
N SER A 4 17.16 -24.77 47.03
CA SER A 4 17.13 -23.40 46.50
C SER A 4 17.62 -23.30 45.05
N ARG A 5 18.49 -24.22 44.58
CA ARG A 5 18.98 -24.25 43.20
C ARG A 5 17.94 -24.76 42.19
N LEU A 6 17.02 -25.62 42.64
CA LEU A 6 15.98 -26.19 41.79
C LEU A 6 14.85 -25.18 41.50
N VAL A 7 14.54 -24.30 42.46
CA VAL A 7 13.52 -23.26 42.29
C VAL A 7 13.96 -22.14 41.33
N VAL A 8 15.25 -21.79 41.33
CA VAL A 8 15.80 -20.77 40.43
C VAL A 8 15.86 -21.26 38.97
N ALA A 9 16.14 -22.54 38.75
CA ALA A 9 16.17 -23.12 37.41
C ALA A 9 14.78 -23.20 36.75
N ALA A 10 13.72 -23.44 37.54
CA ALA A 10 12.35 -23.49 37.03
C ALA A 10 11.82 -22.12 36.59
N PHE A 11 12.24 -21.03 37.26
CA PHE A 11 11.86 -19.67 36.87
C PHE A 11 12.56 -19.20 35.58
N ALA A 12 13.82 -19.59 35.36
CA ALA A 12 14.56 -19.22 34.15
C ALA A 12 14.01 -19.90 32.88
N ALA A 13 13.44 -21.11 32.99
CA ALA A 13 12.82 -21.80 31.86
C ALA A 13 11.44 -21.21 31.48
N ALA A 14 10.70 -20.65 32.44
CA ALA A 14 9.38 -20.06 32.21
C ALA A 14 9.44 -18.70 31.49
N SER A 15 10.54 -17.96 31.60
CA SER A 15 10.70 -16.65 30.94
C SER A 15 10.94 -16.71 29.43
N MET A 16 11.28 -17.88 28.87
CA MET A 16 11.69 -17.99 27.46
C MET A 16 10.51 -18.16 26.48
N PHE A 17 9.29 -18.40 26.97
CA PHE A 17 8.10 -18.64 26.13
C PHE A 17 7.27 -17.39 25.79
N LEU A 18 7.62 -16.20 26.31
CA LEU A 18 6.80 -14.98 26.18
C LEU A 18 7.19 -14.07 25.00
N ALA A 19 8.14 -14.46 24.16
CA ALA A 19 8.63 -13.62 23.04
C ALA A 19 8.09 -14.05 21.66
N ALA A 20 6.91 -14.68 21.60
CA ALA A 20 6.21 -14.90 20.33
C ALA A 20 5.63 -13.56 19.84
N GLY A 21 6.47 -12.73 19.21
CA GLY A 21 6.03 -11.51 18.54
C GLY A 21 5.03 -11.86 17.43
N ALA A 22 3.82 -11.33 17.53
CA ALA A 22 2.83 -11.43 16.47
C ALA A 22 3.40 -10.75 15.22
N ALA A 23 3.66 -11.52 14.17
CA ALA A 23 4.00 -10.99 12.86
C ALA A 23 2.73 -10.34 12.29
N HIS A 24 2.54 -9.06 12.60
CA HIS A 24 1.54 -8.25 11.93
C HIS A 24 1.96 -8.11 10.46
N ALA A 25 1.23 -8.76 9.56
CA ALA A 25 1.36 -8.48 8.15
C ALA A 25 1.14 -6.97 7.95
N ARG A 26 2.17 -6.28 7.46
CA ARG A 26 2.12 -4.84 7.23
C ARG A 26 1.14 -4.57 6.11
N ASP A 27 0.15 -3.71 6.34
CA ASP A 27 -0.72 -3.23 5.27
C ASP A 27 0.13 -2.56 4.18
N ILE A 28 -0.10 -2.95 2.92
CA ILE A 28 0.52 -2.32 1.76
C ILE A 28 -0.32 -1.10 1.41
N ARG A 29 0.32 0.07 1.43
CA ARG A 29 -0.26 1.30 0.91
C ARG A 29 0.30 1.55 -0.48
N VAL A 30 -0.58 1.70 -1.46
CA VAL A 30 -0.22 1.99 -2.84
C VAL A 30 -0.95 3.25 -3.26
N ALA A 31 -0.26 4.20 -3.86
CA ALA A 31 -0.92 5.34 -4.46
C ALA A 31 -1.67 4.93 -5.73
N LEU A 32 -2.76 5.64 -6.04
CA LEU A 32 -3.51 5.44 -7.28
C LEU A 32 -2.56 5.55 -8.49
N ASP A 33 -2.74 4.65 -9.46
CA ASP A 33 -1.92 4.54 -10.68
C ASP A 33 -0.42 4.32 -10.46
N GLN A 34 0.01 4.05 -9.22
CA GLN A 34 1.38 3.69 -8.90
C GLN A 34 1.56 2.18 -8.67
N ALA A 35 2.79 1.71 -8.90
CA ALA A 35 3.19 0.34 -8.66
C ALA A 35 4.11 0.24 -7.43
N PHE A 36 3.76 -0.64 -6.50
CA PHE A 36 4.55 -0.97 -5.32
C PHE A 36 5.31 -2.29 -5.54
N PRO A 37 6.65 -2.31 -5.51
CA PRO A 37 7.44 -3.52 -5.70
C PRO A 37 7.44 -4.39 -4.43
N ILE A 38 7.24 -5.70 -4.60
CA ILE A 38 7.30 -6.69 -3.53
C ILE A 38 8.35 -7.74 -3.88
N ARG A 39 9.28 -7.94 -2.94
CA ARG A 39 10.31 -8.99 -2.99
C ARG A 39 9.94 -10.08 -1.99
N LEU A 40 9.83 -11.31 -2.48
CA LEU A 40 9.49 -12.47 -1.67
C LEU A 40 10.75 -13.18 -1.17
N SER A 41 10.69 -13.69 0.05
CA SER A 41 11.76 -14.53 0.62
C SER A 41 11.91 -15.85 -0.14
N GLU A 42 10.81 -16.35 -0.71
CA GLU A 42 10.72 -17.67 -1.37
C GLU A 42 9.94 -17.57 -2.71
N PRO A 43 10.11 -18.54 -3.63
CA PRO A 43 9.34 -18.62 -4.87
C PRO A 43 7.83 -18.75 -4.63
N ALA A 44 7.04 -17.90 -5.28
CA ALA A 44 5.59 -18.00 -5.33
C ALA A 44 5.14 -18.94 -6.45
N GLU A 45 4.17 -19.80 -6.13
CA GLU A 45 3.44 -20.64 -7.09
C GLU A 45 2.11 -20.00 -7.49
N GLY A 46 1.56 -19.11 -6.65
CA GLY A 46 0.29 -18.45 -6.91
C GLY A 46 0.18 -17.08 -6.25
N VAL A 47 -0.56 -16.18 -6.90
CA VAL A 47 -0.89 -14.86 -6.37
C VAL A 47 -2.36 -14.57 -6.62
N ALA A 48 -3.06 -14.08 -5.61
CA ALA A 48 -4.46 -13.73 -5.67
C ALA A 48 -4.70 -12.33 -5.09
N ILE A 49 -5.47 -11.52 -5.82
CA ILE A 49 -6.03 -10.26 -5.32
C ILE A 49 -7.54 -10.46 -5.14
N GLY A 50 -8.07 -10.03 -4.00
CA GLY A 50 -9.49 -10.16 -3.70
C GLY A 50 -10.39 -9.39 -4.67
N ASN A 51 -10.03 -8.13 -4.98
CA ASN A 51 -10.74 -7.30 -5.95
C ASN A 51 -9.79 -6.68 -6.98
N PRO A 52 -9.76 -7.19 -8.23
CA PRO A 52 -8.86 -6.71 -9.29
C PRO A 52 -9.22 -5.31 -9.82
N THR A 53 -10.42 -4.79 -9.50
CA THR A 53 -10.84 -3.42 -9.84
C THR A 53 -10.17 -2.40 -8.91
N ILE A 54 -9.80 -2.78 -7.68
CA ILE A 54 -9.13 -1.91 -6.71
C ILE A 54 -7.62 -1.93 -6.93
N ALA A 55 -7.03 -3.14 -7.03
CA ALA A 55 -5.60 -3.29 -7.24
C ALA A 55 -5.30 -4.39 -8.27
N GLY A 56 -4.23 -4.20 -9.05
CA GLY A 56 -3.69 -5.20 -9.96
C GLY A 56 -2.40 -5.80 -9.41
N VAL A 57 -2.04 -6.98 -9.90
CA VAL A 57 -0.71 -7.58 -9.69
C VAL A 57 -0.08 -7.93 -11.02
N SER A 58 1.21 -7.65 -11.14
CA SER A 58 2.05 -8.08 -12.27
C SER A 58 3.25 -8.85 -11.72
N VAL A 59 3.43 -10.08 -12.18
CA VAL A 59 4.51 -10.96 -11.71
C VAL A 59 5.68 -10.83 -12.69
N GLN A 60 6.84 -10.39 -12.19
CA GLN A 60 8.05 -10.29 -13.00
C GLN A 60 8.83 -11.60 -13.01
N ASN A 61 8.92 -12.26 -11.85
CA ASN A 61 9.45 -13.60 -11.67
C ASN A 61 8.86 -14.23 -10.39
N ASP A 62 9.26 -15.46 -10.08
CA ASP A 62 8.81 -16.23 -8.92
C ASP A 62 9.04 -15.54 -7.56
N ARG A 63 9.93 -14.55 -7.46
CA ARG A 63 10.25 -13.86 -6.21
C ARG A 63 10.02 -12.34 -6.25
N PHE A 64 9.53 -11.82 -7.38
CA PHE A 64 9.40 -10.39 -7.59
C PHE A 64 8.13 -10.06 -8.35
N LEU A 65 7.30 -9.24 -7.73
CA LEU A 65 6.01 -8.83 -8.26
C LEU A 65 5.74 -7.36 -7.95
N PHE A 66 4.86 -6.76 -8.73
CA PHE A 66 4.39 -5.39 -8.55
C PHE A 66 2.91 -5.41 -8.24
N VAL A 67 2.49 -4.60 -7.27
CA VAL A 67 1.09 -4.35 -6.96
C VAL A 67 0.75 -2.94 -7.43
N THR A 68 -0.26 -2.80 -8.29
CA THR A 68 -0.65 -1.50 -8.85
C THR A 68 -1.99 -1.06 -8.30
N GLY A 69 -2.09 0.16 -7.77
CA GLY A 69 -3.36 0.76 -7.40
C GLY A 69 -4.15 1.15 -8.64
N ARG A 70 -5.41 0.70 -8.76
CA ARG A 70 -6.29 1.00 -9.92
C ARG A 70 -7.47 1.88 -9.56
N SER A 71 -8.03 1.70 -8.37
CA SER A 71 -9.11 2.54 -7.86
C SER A 71 -9.03 2.65 -6.34
N TYR A 72 -9.57 3.74 -5.81
CA TYR A 72 -9.60 3.99 -4.37
C TYR A 72 -10.35 2.88 -3.64
N GLY A 73 -9.81 2.45 -2.51
CA GLY A 73 -10.43 1.43 -1.67
C GLY A 73 -9.41 0.54 -0.98
N SER A 74 -9.93 -0.54 -0.39
CA SER A 74 -9.11 -1.55 0.26
C SER A 74 -9.46 -2.93 -0.26
N THR A 75 -8.44 -3.72 -0.58
CA THR A 75 -8.55 -5.13 -0.93
C THR A 75 -7.48 -5.94 -0.19
N ASN A 76 -7.36 -7.22 -0.50
CA ASN A 76 -6.38 -8.13 0.07
C ASN A 76 -5.52 -8.73 -1.04
N LEU A 77 -4.25 -8.98 -0.70
CA LEU A 77 -3.29 -9.69 -1.52
C LEU A 77 -2.87 -10.95 -0.76
N VAL A 78 -2.92 -12.09 -1.44
CA VAL A 78 -2.44 -13.38 -0.93
C VAL A 78 -1.44 -13.95 -1.91
N VAL A 79 -0.27 -14.33 -1.40
CA VAL A 79 0.81 -14.98 -2.16
C VAL A 79 1.01 -16.36 -1.55
N VAL A 80 1.01 -17.38 -2.42
CA VAL A 80 1.13 -18.79 -2.06
C VAL A 80 2.38 -19.36 -2.72
N GLY A 81 3.16 -20.13 -1.96
CA GLY A 81 4.34 -20.86 -2.41
C GLY A 81 4.13 -22.36 -2.36
N ALA A 82 5.24 -23.10 -2.38
CA ALA A 82 5.24 -24.55 -2.42
C ALA A 82 4.34 -25.19 -1.34
N ASN A 83 3.66 -26.26 -1.74
CA ASN A 83 2.74 -27.05 -0.91
C ASN A 83 1.55 -26.24 -0.37
N GLY A 84 1.14 -25.17 -1.06
CA GLY A 84 0.02 -24.33 -0.63
C GLY A 84 0.32 -23.45 0.58
N ARG A 85 1.59 -23.27 0.95
CA ARG A 85 1.97 -22.40 2.06
C ARG A 85 1.75 -20.94 1.70
N VAL A 86 1.05 -20.20 2.56
CA VAL A 86 0.90 -18.75 2.41
C VAL A 86 2.22 -18.07 2.74
N LEU A 87 2.84 -17.44 1.73
CA LEU A 87 4.07 -16.65 1.86
C LEU A 87 3.77 -15.22 2.33
N TYR A 88 2.65 -14.67 1.88
CA TYR A 88 2.20 -13.34 2.25
C TYR A 88 0.68 -13.26 2.25
N SER A 89 0.10 -12.61 3.24
CA SER A 89 -1.32 -12.27 3.28
C SER A 89 -1.47 -10.93 3.98
N GLY A 90 -1.98 -9.92 3.28
CA GLY A 90 -2.10 -8.59 3.83
C GLY A 90 -3.12 -7.74 3.08
N ARG A 91 -3.49 -6.63 3.70
CA ARG A 91 -4.39 -5.64 3.10
C ARG A 91 -3.60 -4.77 2.11
N VAL A 92 -4.21 -4.48 0.98
CA VAL A 92 -3.79 -3.44 0.04
C VAL A 92 -4.76 -2.28 0.19
N VAL A 93 -4.25 -1.10 0.49
CA VAL A 93 -5.02 0.13 0.61
C VAL A 93 -4.54 1.07 -0.49
N VAL A 94 -5.46 1.46 -1.37
CA VAL A 94 -5.19 2.39 -2.45
C VAL A 94 -5.62 3.78 -2.02
N THR A 95 -4.66 4.70 -1.94
CA THR A 95 -4.87 6.09 -1.52
C THR A 95 -4.51 7.05 -2.63
N SER A 96 -4.85 8.34 -2.46
CA SER A 96 -4.31 9.39 -3.31
C SER A 96 -2.78 9.43 -3.16
N ASP A 97 -2.11 9.81 -4.23
CA ASP A 97 -0.70 10.18 -4.15
C ASP A 97 -0.62 11.57 -3.53
N GLU A 98 -0.31 11.63 -2.23
CA GLU A 98 -0.07 12.89 -1.51
C GLU A 98 1.42 13.23 -1.43
N THR A 99 2.27 12.51 -2.18
CA THR A 99 3.70 12.80 -2.22
C THR A 99 3.92 14.18 -2.85
N ASP A 100 4.68 15.04 -2.17
CA ASP A 100 4.94 16.42 -2.59
C ASP A 100 3.67 17.28 -2.80
N VAL A 101 2.52 16.84 -2.28
CA VAL A 101 1.27 17.58 -2.37
C VAL A 101 1.08 18.45 -1.12
N VAL A 102 0.74 19.72 -1.34
CA VAL A 102 0.41 20.68 -0.29
C VAL A 102 -0.98 21.26 -0.51
N MET A 103 -1.68 21.50 0.59
CA MET A 103 -2.95 22.22 0.60
C MET A 103 -2.71 23.67 1.00
N VAL A 104 -3.09 24.60 0.13
CA VAL A 104 -2.97 26.04 0.37
C VAL A 104 -4.36 26.66 0.46
N THR A 105 -4.69 27.23 1.63
CA THR A 105 -5.94 27.98 1.84
C THR A 105 -5.66 29.48 1.77
N ARG A 106 -6.36 30.16 0.84
CA ARG A 106 -6.34 31.61 0.65
C ARG A 106 -7.75 32.16 0.83
N GLY A 107 -8.05 32.64 2.03
CA GLY A 107 -9.39 33.12 2.37
C GLY A 107 -10.40 31.99 2.34
N VAL A 108 -11.35 32.05 1.40
CA VAL A 108 -12.37 31.01 1.19
C VAL A 108 -11.97 29.96 0.14
N GLU A 109 -10.88 30.19 -0.59
CA GLU A 109 -10.39 29.29 -1.62
C GLU A 109 -9.36 28.34 -1.02
N THR A 110 -9.50 27.03 -1.27
CA THR A 110 -8.49 26.04 -0.91
C THR A 110 -8.08 25.30 -2.17
N GLY A 111 -6.79 25.34 -2.49
CA GLY A 111 -6.21 24.67 -3.66
C GLY A 111 -5.18 23.63 -3.26
N ARG A 112 -5.17 22.50 -3.98
CA ARG A 112 -4.17 21.45 -3.86
C ARG A 112 -3.08 21.65 -4.92
N LEU A 113 -1.82 21.65 -4.49
CA LEU A 113 -0.65 21.87 -5.34
C LEU A 113 0.34 20.71 -5.18
N GLU A 114 0.96 20.29 -6.28
CA GLU A 114 2.09 19.35 -6.28
C GLU A 114 3.39 20.14 -6.49
N CYS A 115 4.36 20.01 -5.59
CA CYS A 115 5.53 20.88 -5.49
C CYS A 115 6.86 20.13 -5.65
N THR A 116 7.21 19.82 -6.90
CA THR A 116 8.47 19.11 -7.20
C THR A 116 9.14 19.66 -8.46
N PRO A 117 10.14 20.58 -8.39
CA PRO A 117 10.48 21.54 -7.31
C PRO A 117 9.66 22.84 -7.37
N LEU A 118 8.84 23.03 -8.41
CA LEU A 118 7.93 24.17 -8.59
C LEU A 118 6.49 23.69 -8.42
N CYS A 119 5.67 24.46 -7.70
CA CYS A 119 4.30 24.09 -7.41
C CYS A 119 3.38 24.23 -8.63
N ARG A 120 2.59 23.18 -8.91
CA ARG A 120 1.57 23.15 -9.98
C ARG A 120 0.22 22.71 -9.41
N PRO A 121 -0.91 23.23 -9.95
CA PRO A 121 -2.24 22.77 -9.55
C PRO A 121 -2.42 21.26 -9.75
N ARG A 122 -2.93 20.58 -8.73
CA ARG A 122 -3.23 19.14 -8.75
C ARG A 122 -4.68 18.92 -8.31
N PRO A 123 -5.64 18.89 -9.25
CA PRO A 123 -7.03 18.57 -8.93
C PRO A 123 -7.15 17.11 -8.47
N ASP A 124 -7.91 16.83 -7.42
CA ASP A 124 -8.25 15.46 -7.00
C ASP A 124 -9.67 15.09 -7.49
N ILE A 125 -9.93 13.78 -7.59
CA ILE A 125 -11.21 13.23 -7.98
C ILE A 125 -12.20 13.45 -6.82
N GLY A 126 -12.96 14.54 -6.92
CA GLY A 126 -13.91 14.97 -5.88
C GLY A 126 -13.97 16.49 -5.71
N ASP A 127 -12.96 17.21 -6.21
CA ASP A 127 -12.92 18.68 -6.21
C ASP A 127 -13.78 19.18 -7.38
N GLY A 128 -15.10 19.08 -7.24
CA GLY A 128 -16.09 19.14 -8.31
C GLY A 128 -16.11 20.43 -9.18
N ALA A 129 -15.40 21.49 -8.80
CA ALA A 129 -15.28 22.71 -9.62
C ALA A 129 -13.94 22.79 -10.38
N ASP A 130 -12.81 22.48 -9.73
CA ASP A 130 -11.48 22.59 -10.34
C ASP A 130 -11.19 21.44 -11.33
N SER A 131 -11.72 20.25 -11.02
CA SER A 131 -11.66 19.09 -11.93
C SER A 131 -12.46 19.32 -13.22
N GLN A 132 -13.58 20.06 -13.16
CA GLN A 132 -14.39 20.42 -14.34
C GLN A 132 -13.68 21.45 -15.23
N ALA A 133 -13.08 22.49 -14.64
CA ALA A 133 -12.33 23.50 -15.41
C ALA A 133 -11.12 22.89 -16.15
N VAL A 134 -10.42 21.93 -15.52
CA VAL A 134 -9.31 21.21 -16.17
C VAL A 134 -9.82 20.25 -17.26
N ALA A 135 -10.93 19.55 -17.02
CA ALA A 135 -11.56 18.70 -18.03
C ALA A 135 -12.00 19.50 -19.27
N GLU A 136 -12.56 20.70 -19.08
CA GLU A 136 -12.94 21.63 -20.15
C GLU A 136 -11.72 22.11 -20.95
N GLN A 137 -10.60 22.42 -20.29
CA GLN A 137 -9.36 22.79 -20.97
C GLN A 137 -8.76 21.65 -21.80
N ILE A 138 -8.90 20.40 -21.37
CA ILE A 138 -8.48 19.22 -22.14
C ILE A 138 -9.42 18.99 -23.33
N ALA A 139 -10.74 19.06 -23.12
CA ALA A 139 -11.74 18.91 -24.17
C ALA A 139 -11.62 19.99 -25.26
N GLY A 140 -11.32 21.24 -24.88
CA GLY A 140 -11.12 22.36 -25.81
C GLY A 140 -9.89 22.22 -26.72
N ARG A 141 -8.88 21.43 -26.33
CA ARG A 141 -7.68 21.18 -27.16
C ARG A 141 -7.81 19.98 -28.09
N GLY A 142 -8.73 19.05 -27.81
CA GLY A 142 -8.95 17.85 -28.64
C GLY A 142 -9.82 18.06 -29.88
N GLY A 143 -10.48 19.23 -30.02
CA GLY A 143 -11.47 19.52 -31.06
C GLY A 143 -10.98 20.33 -32.26
N SER A 144 -9.68 20.34 -32.56
CA SER A 144 -9.14 20.97 -33.78
C SER A 144 -8.56 19.93 -34.72
N ARG A 145 -9.42 19.09 -35.30
CA ARG A 145 -9.24 18.45 -36.61
C ARG A 145 -10.59 18.23 -37.27
#